data_AF-A0A1C5INC3-F1
#
_entry.id   AF-A0A1C5INC3-F1
#
_cell.length_a   1.000
_cell.length_b   1.000
_cell.length_c   1.000
_cell.angle_alpha   90.00
_cell.angle_beta   90.00
_cell.angle_gamma   90.00
#
_symmetry.space_group_name_H-M   'P 1'
#
loop_
_entity.id
_entity.type
_entity.pdbx_description
1 polymer ?
#
loop_
_entity_poly.entity_id
_entity_poly.type
_entity_poly.pdbx_seq_one_letter_code
_entity_poly.pdbx_strand_id
1 'polypeptide(L)'
;MSTHDGADADRVGSPARPGLIPRAVWSACPPPLRRPNDLHQNGEPVTITSAPSGLRRAARRLLTAAVAGMLLATVTVGAAPRPAAAAGYTGPHPGAFTGLGFDTCAAPSDAAMTAWLQSPYRAVGIYIGGVNRGCAQANLTRDWVSKQQAKGWRFFPLYVGLQAPCSTYSRRIDPAQAAAQGRAAADDAVAKARNLGLVARSTIILDMERYPAGDAACSTAVLTFSSAWTGRLHDHGYLSGLYTNVASAGLADHVGAYAQRGHARPDLLDFANWDGVKSTTDSRIPASYWQPKQRMKQYQGDHHETWGGVRINIDSNYLDVEPVSIRYGSATITRSRPWARALWSAVTRAVR
;
A
#
# COMPACT_ATOMS: atom_id res chain seq x y z
N MET A 1 -57.16 -29.20 -14.37
CA MET A 1 -57.15 -29.31 -15.85
C MET A 1 -55.80 -28.82 -16.30
N SER A 2 -54.78 -29.64 -16.58
CA SER A 2 -54.64 -31.08 -16.87
C SER A 2 -53.27 -31.51 -16.29
N THR A 3 -53.08 -32.55 -15.46
CA THR A 3 -52.99 -34.01 -15.75
C THR A 3 -52.13 -34.32 -16.99
N HIS A 4 -51.10 -35.18 -17.00
CA HIS A 4 -50.65 -36.24 -16.08
C HIS A 4 -49.21 -36.68 -16.46
N ASP A 5 -48.46 -37.11 -15.43
CA ASP A 5 -47.68 -38.36 -15.23
C ASP A 5 -46.71 -38.86 -16.33
N GLY A 6 -45.55 -39.49 -16.03
CA GLY A 6 -44.95 -39.91 -14.76
C GLY A 6 -43.83 -40.94 -14.99
N ALA A 7 -43.04 -41.17 -13.92
CA ALA A 7 -42.30 -42.40 -13.53
C ALA A 7 -41.10 -42.87 -14.40
N ASP A 8 -39.85 -42.81 -13.88
CA ASP A 8 -39.10 -43.86 -13.09
C ASP A 8 -38.52 -44.98 -14.00
N ALA A 9 -37.36 -45.62 -13.79
CA ALA A 9 -36.29 -45.57 -12.79
C ALA A 9 -35.07 -46.36 -13.32
N ASP A 10 -33.90 -46.07 -12.74
CA ASP A 10 -32.82 -46.98 -12.34
C ASP A 10 -31.90 -47.81 -13.28
N ARG A 11 -30.60 -47.71 -12.91
CA ARG A 11 -29.51 -48.70 -12.83
C ARG A 11 -28.38 -48.76 -13.88
N VAL A 12 -27.23 -48.23 -13.42
CA VAL A 12 -25.87 -48.83 -13.29
C VAL A 12 -25.33 -49.69 -14.45
N GLY A 13 -24.20 -49.24 -15.02
CA GLY A 13 -23.27 -50.10 -15.75
C GLY A 13 -22.13 -49.33 -16.45
N SER A 14 -20.92 -49.39 -15.89
CA SER A 14 -19.65 -49.27 -16.64
C SER A 14 -18.99 -50.66 -16.55
N PRO A 15 -18.16 -51.12 -17.52
CA PRO A 15 -16.98 -50.40 -18.02
C PRO A 15 -16.52 -50.68 -19.48
N ALA A 16 -15.37 -50.08 -19.83
CA ALA A 16 -14.35 -50.46 -20.84
C ALA A 16 -14.34 -49.74 -22.22
N ARG A 17 -13.19 -49.11 -22.51
CA ARG A 17 -12.70 -48.61 -23.82
C ARG A 17 -11.90 -49.73 -24.53
N PRO A 18 -11.58 -49.66 -25.86
CA PRO A 18 -10.33 -49.00 -26.32
C PRO A 18 -10.27 -48.46 -27.78
N GLY A 19 -9.25 -47.62 -28.06
CA GLY A 19 -8.66 -47.28 -29.38
C GLY A 19 -9.24 -46.03 -30.07
N LEU A 20 -8.51 -45.11 -30.73
CA LEU A 20 -7.11 -44.83 -31.13
C LEU A 20 -7.08 -43.31 -31.52
N ILE A 21 -6.24 -42.42 -30.95
CA ILE A 21 -4.88 -41.93 -31.38
C ILE A 21 -4.75 -41.57 -32.89
N PRO A 22 -4.32 -40.33 -33.27
CA PRO A 22 -2.91 -39.81 -33.24
C PRO A 22 -2.73 -38.57 -32.34
N ARG A 23 -1.69 -38.36 -31.49
CA ARG A 23 -0.19 -38.31 -31.63
C ARG A 23 0.29 -37.27 -32.67
N ALA A 24 1.27 -36.38 -32.44
CA ALA A 24 2.37 -36.31 -31.46
C ALA A 24 2.95 -34.85 -31.38
N VAL A 25 3.37 -34.31 -30.20
CA VAL A 25 4.73 -34.27 -29.56
C VAL A 25 5.70 -33.26 -30.24
N TRP A 26 6.42 -32.34 -29.57
CA TRP A 26 7.67 -32.45 -28.75
C TRP A 26 7.88 -31.15 -27.91
N SER A 27 8.11 -31.17 -26.58
CA SER A 27 9.33 -31.49 -25.76
C SER A 27 10.33 -30.30 -25.66
N ALA A 28 11.06 -29.98 -24.58
CA ALA A 28 11.38 -30.63 -23.29
C ALA A 28 11.93 -29.61 -22.24
N CYS A 29 11.98 -30.05 -20.97
CA CYS A 29 12.61 -29.42 -19.78
C CYS A 29 14.11 -29.83 -19.61
N PRO A 30 14.89 -29.20 -18.71
CA PRO A 30 16.36 -29.22 -18.68
C PRO A 30 16.99 -30.32 -17.78
N PRO A 31 18.33 -30.56 -17.85
CA PRO A 31 19.01 -31.66 -17.14
C PRO A 31 19.59 -31.29 -15.75
N PRO A 32 19.94 -32.29 -14.89
CA PRO A 32 20.51 -32.08 -13.56
C PRO A 32 22.04 -32.26 -13.43
N LEU A 33 22.53 -31.87 -12.25
CA LEU A 33 23.92 -31.72 -11.75
C LEU A 33 24.73 -33.02 -11.57
N ARG A 34 26.07 -32.93 -11.69
CA ARG A 34 27.07 -33.96 -11.33
C ARG A 34 27.80 -33.64 -10.01
N ARG A 35 28.26 -34.69 -9.31
CA ARG A 35 29.19 -34.68 -8.16
C ARG A 35 30.29 -35.77 -8.33
N PRO A 36 31.38 -35.78 -7.53
CA PRO A 36 32.74 -36.12 -7.96
C PRO A 36 33.32 -37.44 -7.42
N ASN A 37 34.27 -38.04 -8.15
CA ASN A 37 35.59 -38.55 -7.73
C ASN A 37 36.20 -39.44 -8.85
N ASP A 38 37.50 -39.29 -9.12
CA ASP A 38 38.47 -40.39 -8.97
C ASP A 38 39.90 -39.94 -9.34
N LEU A 39 40.80 -40.22 -8.40
CA LEU A 39 42.25 -40.03 -8.47
C LEU A 39 42.88 -41.22 -9.21
N HIS A 40 43.75 -40.95 -10.18
CA HIS A 40 44.68 -41.95 -10.70
C HIS A 40 46.13 -41.51 -10.41
N GLN A 41 46.81 -42.30 -9.59
CA GLN A 41 48.25 -42.28 -9.34
C GLN A 41 48.97 -43.01 -10.48
N ASN A 42 50.12 -42.47 -10.92
CA ASN A 42 51.18 -43.21 -11.61
C ASN A 42 52.55 -42.63 -11.15
N GLY A 43 53.38 -43.45 -10.47
CA GLY A 43 54.83 -43.22 -10.26
C GLY A 43 55.61 -43.54 -11.54
N GLU A 44 56.89 -43.24 -11.77
CA GLU A 44 58.09 -42.77 -11.04
C GLU A 44 59.05 -42.14 -12.11
N PRO A 45 60.36 -41.84 -11.91
CA PRO A 45 61.17 -41.57 -10.71
C PRO A 45 61.87 -40.18 -10.74
N VAL A 46 62.42 -39.80 -9.59
CA VAL A 46 63.26 -38.61 -9.37
C VAL A 46 64.70 -38.89 -9.81
N THR A 47 65.26 -37.97 -10.60
CA THR A 47 66.73 -37.83 -10.77
C THR A 47 67.13 -36.38 -10.50
N ILE A 48 67.88 -36.19 -9.41
CA ILE A 48 68.49 -34.91 -9.02
C ILE A 48 69.81 -34.79 -9.77
N THR A 49 69.92 -33.80 -10.66
CA THR A 49 71.20 -33.41 -11.25
C THR A 49 71.60 -32.04 -10.72
N SER A 50 72.78 -32.01 -10.09
CA SER A 50 73.41 -30.85 -9.47
C SER A 50 74.26 -30.03 -10.45
N ALA A 51 74.47 -28.76 -10.06
CA ALA A 51 75.60 -27.84 -10.35
C ALA A 51 75.37 -26.79 -11.47
N PRO A 52 76.10 -25.62 -11.46
CA PRO A 52 77.18 -25.22 -10.57
C PRO A 52 77.01 -23.85 -9.87
N SER A 53 77.87 -23.68 -8.87
CA SER A 53 78.16 -22.49 -8.09
C SER A 53 78.57 -21.28 -8.94
N GLY A 54 77.71 -20.27 -9.03
CA GLY A 54 78.11 -19.05 -9.69
C GLY A 54 77.12 -17.92 -9.57
N LEU A 55 76.52 -17.69 -8.39
CA LEU A 55 75.84 -16.43 -8.03
C LEU A 55 75.67 -16.29 -6.50
N ARG A 56 76.59 -16.87 -5.72
CA ARG A 56 76.71 -16.64 -4.27
C ARG A 56 77.48 -15.34 -4.01
N ARG A 57 76.97 -14.18 -4.48
CA ARG A 57 77.47 -12.86 -4.04
C ARG A 57 76.54 -11.66 -4.30
N ALA A 58 75.25 -11.86 -4.55
CA ALA A 58 74.27 -10.76 -4.67
C ALA A 58 73.01 -10.90 -3.79
N ALA A 59 72.96 -11.89 -2.89
CA ALA A 59 71.78 -12.16 -2.05
C ALA A 59 72.01 -11.91 -0.54
N ARG A 60 72.97 -11.04 -0.17
CA ARG A 60 73.29 -10.73 1.24
C ARG A 60 73.24 -9.24 1.63
N ARG A 61 72.68 -8.36 0.80
CA ARG A 61 72.53 -6.92 1.16
C ARG A 61 71.22 -6.25 0.72
N LEU A 62 70.11 -6.98 0.67
CA LEU A 62 68.76 -6.38 0.59
C LEU A 62 67.74 -7.13 1.46
N LEU A 63 68.19 -7.63 2.63
CA LEU A 63 67.34 -8.25 3.65
C LEU A 63 67.13 -7.36 4.90
N THR A 64 67.41 -6.07 4.79
CA THR A 64 67.18 -5.06 5.85
C THR A 64 66.44 -3.84 5.32
N ALA A 65 65.38 -4.05 4.54
CA ALA A 65 64.40 -3.00 4.19
C ALA A 65 62.99 -3.54 3.95
N ALA A 66 62.65 -4.75 4.43
CA ALA A 66 61.35 -5.39 4.16
C ALA A 66 60.58 -5.85 5.41
N VAL A 67 61.02 -5.50 6.63
CA VAL A 67 60.32 -5.90 7.88
C VAL A 67 59.89 -4.69 8.74
N ALA A 68 60.26 -3.45 8.38
CA ALA A 68 59.85 -2.24 9.12
C ALA A 68 58.66 -1.48 8.50
N GLY A 69 58.04 -1.99 7.43
CA GLY A 69 56.89 -1.37 6.76
C GLY A 69 55.58 -2.15 6.86
N MET A 70 55.56 -3.25 7.60
CA MET A 70 54.47 -4.24 7.56
C MET A 70 53.74 -4.39 8.90
N LEU A 71 53.54 -3.28 9.63
CA LEU A 71 52.84 -3.27 10.92
C LEU A 71 51.86 -2.09 11.14
N LEU A 72 51.55 -1.28 10.12
CA LEU A 72 50.60 -0.16 10.24
C LEU A 72 49.61 -0.06 9.07
N ALA A 73 49.19 -1.20 8.53
CA ALA A 73 47.97 -1.28 7.73
C ALA A 73 46.89 -2.01 8.54
N THR A 74 46.52 -1.43 9.68
CA THR A 74 45.19 -1.71 10.24
C THR A 74 44.18 -1.23 9.23
N VAL A 75 43.69 -2.14 8.39
CA VAL A 75 42.50 -1.92 7.58
C VAL A 75 41.38 -1.64 8.56
N THR A 76 41.12 -0.37 8.86
CA THR A 76 39.82 0.04 9.33
C THR A 76 38.88 -0.27 8.18
N VAL A 77 38.29 -1.47 8.18
CA VAL A 77 37.04 -1.69 7.49
C VAL A 77 36.09 -0.73 8.16
N GLY A 78 36.02 0.50 7.65
CA GLY A 78 35.01 1.45 8.01
C GLY A 78 33.70 0.75 7.71
N ALA A 79 33.02 0.29 8.76
CA ALA A 79 31.67 -0.18 8.62
C ALA A 79 30.94 0.96 7.91
N ALA A 80 30.53 0.74 6.65
CA ALA A 80 29.67 1.68 5.97
C ALA A 80 28.55 2.01 6.97
N PRO A 81 28.28 3.30 7.26
CA PRO A 81 27.24 3.64 8.21
C PRO A 81 26.00 2.85 7.80
N ARG A 82 25.54 1.96 8.69
CA ARG A 82 24.26 1.29 8.46
C ARG A 82 23.29 2.42 8.15
N PRO A 83 22.52 2.36 7.04
CA PRO A 83 21.50 3.37 6.82
C PRO A 83 20.70 3.43 8.11
N ALA A 84 20.66 4.62 8.73
CA ALA A 84 19.93 4.82 9.97
C ALA A 84 18.56 4.19 9.74
N ALA A 85 18.19 3.20 10.56
CA ALA A 85 16.90 2.57 10.45
C ALA A 85 15.87 3.70 10.39
N ALA A 86 15.09 3.77 9.31
CA ALA A 86 14.09 4.81 9.15
C ALA A 86 13.27 4.82 10.44
N ALA A 87 13.21 5.97 11.11
CA ALA A 87 12.43 6.08 12.33
C ALA A 87 11.01 5.59 12.00
N GLY A 88 10.54 4.60 12.75
CA GLY A 88 9.21 4.04 12.55
C GLY A 88 8.15 5.13 12.57
N TYR A 89 7.04 4.91 11.86
CA TYR A 89 5.92 5.85 11.82
C TYR A 89 4.70 5.31 12.56
N THR A 90 4.22 6.03 13.57
CA THR A 90 3.08 5.62 14.41
C THR A 90 1.92 6.63 14.39
N GLY A 91 1.95 7.60 13.48
CA GLY A 91 0.93 8.63 13.36
C GLY A 91 -0.25 8.26 12.45
N PRO A 92 -1.15 9.21 12.16
CA PRO A 92 -2.24 9.02 11.20
C PRO A 92 -1.74 8.66 9.80
N HIS A 93 -2.41 7.77 9.08
CA HIS A 93 -1.96 7.30 7.77
C HIS A 93 -2.72 7.99 6.62
N PRO A 94 -2.05 8.39 5.52
CA PRO A 94 -0.59 8.44 5.34
C PRO A 94 0.09 9.53 6.18
N GLY A 95 -0.69 10.47 6.71
CA GLY A 95 -0.19 11.63 7.44
C GLY A 95 0.40 12.65 6.49
N ALA A 96 1.31 13.50 6.99
CA ALA A 96 2.09 14.37 6.11
C ALA A 96 3.16 13.53 5.40
N PHE A 97 3.07 13.44 4.07
CA PHE A 97 3.97 12.67 3.23
C PHE A 97 4.00 13.22 1.80
N THR A 98 5.21 13.48 1.29
CA THR A 98 5.43 13.73 -0.14
C THR A 98 6.44 12.69 -0.63
N GLY A 99 6.08 11.90 -1.64
CA GLY A 99 6.95 10.87 -2.18
C GLY A 99 6.23 9.73 -2.88
N LEU A 100 6.98 8.67 -3.19
CA LEU A 100 6.46 7.53 -3.91
C LEU A 100 5.79 6.53 -2.99
N GLY A 101 4.66 6.02 -3.45
CA GLY A 101 4.00 4.84 -2.91
C GLY A 101 3.63 3.86 -4.02
N PHE A 102 3.14 2.70 -3.64
CA PHE A 102 2.56 1.75 -4.56
C PHE A 102 1.36 1.09 -3.91
N ASP A 103 0.45 0.53 -4.69
CA ASP A 103 -0.56 -0.38 -4.19
C ASP A 103 -0.45 -1.71 -4.93
N THR A 104 -0.95 -2.75 -4.29
CA THR A 104 -0.97 -4.10 -4.85
C THR A 104 -2.12 -4.86 -4.23
N CYS A 105 -2.71 -5.76 -5.01
CA CYS A 105 -3.98 -6.37 -4.69
C CYS A 105 -4.01 -7.04 -3.30
N ALA A 106 -2.97 -7.79 -2.92
CA ALA A 106 -2.86 -8.41 -1.59
C ALA A 106 -1.68 -7.81 -0.81
N ALA A 107 -1.88 -7.49 0.47
CA ALA A 107 -0.81 -7.01 1.35
C ALA A 107 0.41 -7.96 1.29
N PRO A 108 1.61 -7.46 0.92
CA PRO A 108 2.79 -8.31 0.80
C PRO A 108 3.21 -8.95 2.13
N SER A 109 3.98 -10.03 2.08
CA SER A 109 4.54 -10.64 3.29
C SER A 109 5.54 -9.69 3.98
N ASP A 110 5.82 -9.92 5.27
CA ASP A 110 6.81 -9.13 6.02
C ASP A 110 8.22 -9.18 5.37
N ALA A 111 8.60 -10.34 4.83
CA ALA A 111 9.85 -10.52 4.11
C ALA A 111 9.87 -9.72 2.79
N ALA A 112 8.77 -9.73 2.03
CA ALA A 112 8.63 -8.95 0.81
C ALA A 112 8.74 -7.44 1.11
N MET A 113 8.02 -6.96 2.12
CA MET A 113 8.09 -5.55 2.56
C MET A 113 9.50 -5.15 3.01
N THR A 114 10.25 -6.06 3.64
CA THR A 114 11.65 -5.83 4.03
C THR A 114 12.57 -5.72 2.82
N ALA A 115 12.44 -6.64 1.85
CA ALA A 115 13.19 -6.59 0.60
C ALA A 115 12.90 -5.30 -0.19
N TRP A 116 11.64 -4.88 -0.20
CA TRP A 116 11.16 -3.68 -0.88
C TRP A 116 11.58 -2.36 -0.24
N LEU A 117 12.22 -2.36 0.94
CA LEU A 117 12.89 -1.15 1.45
C LEU A 117 14.04 -0.68 0.54
N GLN A 118 14.54 -1.56 -0.35
CA GLN A 118 15.51 -1.21 -1.40
C GLN A 118 14.87 -0.43 -2.56
N SER A 119 13.53 -0.40 -2.67
CA SER A 119 12.79 0.41 -3.63
C SER A 119 12.77 1.90 -3.24
N PRO A 120 12.40 2.81 -4.15
CA PRO A 120 12.20 4.22 -3.80
C PRO A 120 10.85 4.48 -3.07
N TYR A 121 9.98 3.48 -2.93
CA TYR A 121 8.67 3.64 -2.31
C TYR A 121 8.75 3.68 -0.78
N ARG A 122 7.96 4.54 -0.15
CA ARG A 122 7.81 4.62 1.32
C ARG A 122 6.35 4.69 1.79
N ALA A 123 5.41 4.57 0.88
CA ALA A 123 3.98 4.40 1.16
C ALA A 123 3.43 3.16 0.44
N VAL A 124 2.46 2.47 1.06
CA VAL A 124 1.79 1.32 0.44
C VAL A 124 0.27 1.40 0.61
N GLY A 125 -0.45 1.13 -0.47
CA GLY A 125 -1.90 1.01 -0.46
C GLY A 125 -2.33 -0.28 0.21
N ILE A 126 -3.32 -0.18 1.10
CA ILE A 126 -3.87 -1.35 1.79
C ILE A 126 -5.39 -1.39 1.61
N TYR A 127 -5.89 -2.45 0.98
CA TYR A 127 -7.33 -2.61 0.77
C TYR A 127 -7.99 -3.16 2.04
N ILE A 128 -8.52 -2.27 2.87
CA ILE A 128 -8.98 -2.61 4.23
C ILE A 128 -10.36 -3.28 4.25
N GLY A 129 -11.17 -3.10 3.21
CA GLY A 129 -12.52 -3.64 3.16
C GLY A 129 -13.30 -3.24 1.91
N GLY A 130 -14.61 -3.40 2.00
CA GLY A 130 -15.55 -3.13 0.92
C GLY A 130 -16.04 -4.40 0.21
N VAL A 131 -17.30 -4.39 -0.19
CA VAL A 131 -17.99 -5.55 -0.80
C VAL A 131 -17.43 -5.92 -2.17
N ASN A 132 -16.79 -4.99 -2.87
CA ASN A 132 -16.15 -5.22 -4.16
C ASN A 132 -14.63 -5.42 -4.04
N ARG A 133 -14.07 -5.60 -2.83
CA ARG A 133 -12.64 -5.86 -2.65
C ARG A 133 -12.25 -7.19 -3.30
N GLY A 134 -11.40 -7.13 -4.33
CA GLY A 134 -11.10 -8.29 -5.19
C GLY A 134 -10.16 -9.33 -4.56
N CYS A 135 -9.15 -8.91 -3.80
CA CYS A 135 -8.17 -9.83 -3.23
C CYS A 135 -8.43 -10.20 -1.76
N ALA A 136 -8.15 -11.45 -1.44
CA ALA A 136 -7.97 -11.89 -0.07
C ALA A 136 -6.75 -11.21 0.56
N GLN A 137 -6.88 -10.80 1.83
CA GLN A 137 -5.86 -10.03 2.54
C GLN A 137 -5.20 -10.85 3.65
N ALA A 138 -4.58 -11.98 3.29
CA ALA A 138 -4.07 -12.94 4.27
C ALA A 138 -3.02 -12.36 5.24
N ASN A 139 -2.20 -11.41 4.77
CA ASN A 139 -1.17 -10.77 5.59
C ASN A 139 -1.67 -9.52 6.34
N LEU A 140 -2.77 -8.89 5.90
CA LEU A 140 -3.22 -7.61 6.44
C LEU A 140 -3.85 -7.79 7.81
N THR A 141 -3.01 -7.72 8.83
CA THR A 141 -3.36 -7.86 10.24
C THR A 141 -2.82 -6.67 11.03
N ARG A 142 -3.32 -6.46 12.24
CA ARG A 142 -2.80 -5.43 13.15
C ARG A 142 -1.30 -5.56 13.40
N ASP A 143 -0.82 -6.79 13.57
CA ASP A 143 0.61 -7.07 13.78
C ASP A 143 1.44 -6.75 12.54
N TRP A 144 0.93 -7.08 11.35
CA TRP A 144 1.59 -6.71 10.10
C TRP A 144 1.68 -5.20 9.94
N VAL A 145 0.59 -4.47 10.20
CA VAL A 145 0.53 -3.00 10.14
C VAL A 145 1.57 -2.41 11.08
N SER A 146 1.61 -2.87 12.34
CA SER A 146 2.58 -2.41 13.34
C SER A 146 4.03 -2.70 12.94
N LYS A 147 4.31 -3.87 12.38
CA LYS A 147 5.65 -4.22 11.88
C LYS A 147 6.10 -3.33 10.73
N GLN A 148 5.22 -3.04 9.76
CA GLN A 148 5.64 -2.19 8.63
C GLN A 148 5.74 -0.72 9.04
N GLN A 149 4.88 -0.25 9.95
CA GLN A 149 5.03 1.05 10.62
C GLN A 149 6.40 1.20 11.28
N ALA A 150 6.85 0.19 12.04
CA ALA A 150 8.16 0.19 12.67
C ALA A 150 9.33 0.23 11.65
N LYS A 151 9.11 -0.24 10.42
CA LYS A 151 10.04 -0.14 9.30
C LYS A 151 9.93 1.18 8.50
N GLY A 152 9.05 2.09 8.92
CA GLY A 152 8.88 3.41 8.34
C GLY A 152 7.87 3.48 7.19
N TRP A 153 7.12 2.41 6.90
CA TRP A 153 6.10 2.43 5.86
C TRP A 153 4.93 3.35 6.23
N ARG A 154 4.51 4.19 5.28
CA ARG A 154 3.21 4.87 5.30
C ARG A 154 2.15 3.99 4.63
N PHE A 155 0.90 4.26 4.96
CA PHE A 155 -0.23 3.53 4.39
C PHE A 155 -1.22 4.51 3.81
N PHE A 156 -1.85 4.17 2.70
CA PHE A 156 -3.06 4.83 2.22
C PHE A 156 -4.17 3.76 2.14
N PRO A 157 -5.06 3.71 3.15
CA PRO A 157 -6.15 2.75 3.22
C PRO A 157 -7.17 2.95 2.09
N LEU A 158 -7.44 1.89 1.34
CA LEU A 158 -8.40 1.85 0.24
C LEU A 158 -9.62 1.01 0.65
N TYR A 159 -10.82 1.49 0.34
CA TYR A 159 -12.09 0.81 0.62
C TYR A 159 -12.89 0.63 -0.67
N VAL A 160 -13.01 -0.62 -1.14
CA VAL A 160 -13.67 -0.97 -2.41
C VAL A 160 -15.13 -1.27 -2.18
N GLY A 161 -15.88 -0.20 -1.91
CA GLY A 161 -17.31 -0.23 -1.58
C GLY A 161 -18.21 -0.50 -2.79
N LEU A 162 -19.49 -0.12 -2.64
CA LEU A 162 -20.45 -0.13 -3.75
C LEU A 162 -20.00 0.83 -4.86
N GLN A 163 -20.15 0.40 -6.11
CA GLN A 163 -19.74 1.17 -7.28
C GLN A 163 -20.91 1.94 -7.91
N ALA A 164 -20.61 2.86 -8.81
CA ALA A 164 -21.62 3.70 -9.47
C ALA A 164 -22.77 2.87 -10.09
N PRO A 165 -24.05 3.32 -10.03
CA PRO A 165 -25.19 2.57 -10.56
C PRO A 165 -25.05 2.22 -12.06
N CYS A 166 -24.47 3.14 -12.83
CA CYS A 166 -24.21 3.02 -14.27
C CYS A 166 -22.92 2.26 -14.61
N SER A 167 -22.25 1.65 -13.62
CA SER A 167 -21.09 0.79 -13.85
C SER A 167 -21.49 -0.66 -14.18
N THR A 168 -20.50 -1.47 -14.54
CA THR A 168 -20.65 -2.91 -14.82
C THR A 168 -20.44 -3.80 -13.60
N TYR A 169 -20.15 -3.22 -12.42
CA TYR A 169 -19.89 -3.99 -11.20
C TYR A 169 -21.15 -4.72 -10.73
N SER A 170 -20.99 -5.86 -10.05
CA SER A 170 -22.13 -6.65 -9.56
C SER A 170 -22.77 -6.06 -8.29
N ARG A 171 -22.02 -5.27 -7.51
CA ARG A 171 -22.50 -4.60 -6.30
C ARG A 171 -22.38 -3.10 -6.50
N ARG A 172 -23.53 -2.45 -6.65
CA ARG A 172 -23.65 -1.04 -7.01
C ARG A 172 -24.47 -0.27 -5.99
N ILE A 173 -24.26 1.04 -5.97
CA ILE A 173 -25.09 1.97 -5.21
C ILE A 173 -26.52 1.83 -5.70
N ASP A 174 -27.45 1.71 -4.76
CA ASP A 174 -28.87 1.91 -5.03
C ASP A 174 -29.15 3.42 -4.95
N PRO A 175 -29.56 4.08 -6.05
CA PRO A 175 -29.86 5.51 -6.04
C PRO A 175 -30.83 5.93 -4.92
N ALA A 176 -31.81 5.08 -4.59
CA ALA A 176 -32.79 5.38 -3.54
C ALA A 176 -32.21 5.30 -2.12
N GLN A 177 -31.07 4.60 -1.94
CA GLN A 177 -30.43 4.39 -0.65
C GLN A 177 -29.03 5.01 -0.56
N ALA A 178 -28.60 5.78 -1.55
CA ALA A 178 -27.21 6.23 -1.72
C ALA A 178 -26.61 6.83 -0.43
N ALA A 179 -27.34 7.72 0.25
CA ALA A 179 -26.86 8.34 1.49
C ALA A 179 -26.75 7.34 2.66
N ALA A 180 -27.72 6.43 2.80
CA ALA A 180 -27.69 5.41 3.85
C ALA A 180 -26.57 4.40 3.61
N GLN A 181 -26.38 3.98 2.35
CA GLN A 181 -25.30 3.10 1.94
C GLN A 181 -23.93 3.75 2.13
N GLY A 182 -23.77 5.04 1.83
CA GLY A 182 -22.53 5.78 2.07
C GLY A 182 -22.14 5.81 3.55
N ARG A 183 -23.11 6.05 4.44
CA ARG A 183 -22.90 5.99 5.90
C ARG A 183 -22.53 4.59 6.37
N ALA A 184 -23.24 3.57 5.90
CA ALA A 184 -22.97 2.17 6.28
C ALA A 184 -21.58 1.70 5.81
N ALA A 185 -21.17 2.10 4.61
CA ALA A 185 -19.83 1.84 4.10
C ALA A 185 -18.77 2.50 4.98
N ALA A 186 -18.97 3.76 5.39
CA ALA A 186 -18.03 4.47 6.27
C ALA A 186 -17.93 3.80 7.65
N ASP A 187 -19.05 3.34 8.21
CA ASP A 187 -19.06 2.59 9.47
C ASP A 187 -18.25 1.28 9.39
N ASP A 188 -18.43 0.51 8.32
CA ASP A 188 -17.63 -0.70 8.08
C ASP A 188 -16.14 -0.35 7.91
N ALA A 189 -15.82 0.65 7.11
CA ALA A 189 -14.44 1.08 6.86
C ALA A 189 -13.72 1.50 8.14
N VAL A 190 -14.40 2.26 9.01
CA VAL A 190 -13.87 2.66 10.33
C VAL A 190 -13.64 1.45 11.22
N ALA A 191 -14.57 0.49 11.24
CA ALA A 191 -14.40 -0.74 12.01
C ALA A 191 -13.17 -1.53 11.52
N LYS A 192 -12.98 -1.67 10.19
CA LYS A 192 -11.78 -2.30 9.61
C LYS A 192 -10.51 -1.53 9.97
N ALA A 193 -10.51 -0.21 9.85
CA ALA A 193 -9.37 0.63 10.16
C ALA A 193 -8.94 0.50 11.64
N ARG A 194 -9.90 0.53 12.57
CA ARG A 194 -9.66 0.34 14.01
C ARG A 194 -9.10 -1.05 14.32
N ASN A 195 -9.65 -2.10 13.70
CA ASN A 195 -9.16 -3.47 13.87
C ASN A 195 -7.71 -3.64 13.39
N LEU A 196 -7.31 -2.90 12.35
CA LEU A 196 -5.94 -2.85 11.86
C LEU A 196 -5.02 -1.94 12.69
N GLY A 197 -5.56 -1.18 13.65
CA GLY A 197 -4.79 -0.25 14.47
C GLY A 197 -4.52 1.11 13.81
N LEU A 198 -5.24 1.45 12.75
CA LEU A 198 -5.14 2.76 12.12
C LEU A 198 -5.83 3.80 13.00
N VAL A 199 -5.04 4.76 13.49
CA VAL A 199 -5.49 5.77 14.44
C VAL A 199 -6.41 6.80 13.80
N ALA A 200 -7.18 7.51 14.62
CA ALA A 200 -7.99 8.65 14.18
C ALA A 200 -7.14 9.68 13.42
N ARG A 201 -7.81 10.46 12.57
CA ARG A 201 -7.22 11.38 11.57
C ARG A 201 -6.48 10.70 10.43
N SER A 202 -6.46 9.36 10.37
CA SER A 202 -6.04 8.67 9.16
C SER A 202 -7.06 8.91 8.06
N THR A 203 -6.61 8.98 6.82
CA THR A 203 -7.48 9.10 5.64
C THR A 203 -7.91 7.72 5.18
N ILE A 204 -9.20 7.52 4.94
CA ILE A 204 -9.71 6.31 4.29
C ILE A 204 -10.23 6.70 2.92
N ILE A 205 -9.66 6.11 1.87
CA ILE A 205 -9.94 6.43 0.48
C ILE A 205 -11.07 5.52 0.00
N LEU A 206 -12.21 6.11 -0.34
CA LEU A 206 -13.29 5.44 -1.06
C LEU A 206 -12.82 5.18 -2.49
N ASP A 207 -12.78 3.91 -2.88
CA ASP A 207 -12.48 3.49 -4.25
C ASP A 207 -13.75 3.54 -5.10
N MET A 208 -13.87 4.59 -5.91
CA MET A 208 -14.94 4.78 -6.87
C MET A 208 -14.38 4.63 -8.29
N GLU A 209 -14.62 3.46 -8.85
CA GLU A 209 -14.10 3.05 -10.13
C GLU A 209 -14.73 3.85 -11.27
N ARG A 210 -14.04 3.81 -12.42
CA ARG A 210 -14.47 4.58 -13.59
C ARG A 210 -15.90 4.26 -13.98
N TYR A 211 -16.75 5.30 -14.02
CA TYR A 211 -18.07 5.28 -14.66
C TYR A 211 -18.19 6.33 -15.77
N PRO A 212 -19.05 6.08 -16.78
CA PRO A 212 -19.22 6.98 -17.93
C PRO A 212 -19.99 8.25 -17.55
N ALA A 213 -19.79 9.31 -18.33
CA ALA A 213 -20.59 10.53 -18.25
C ALA A 213 -21.94 10.37 -18.96
N GLY A 214 -22.85 11.32 -18.73
CA GLY A 214 -24.13 11.42 -19.43
C GLY A 214 -25.34 10.86 -18.69
N ASP A 215 -25.14 10.26 -17.51
CA ASP A 215 -26.23 9.78 -16.64
C ASP A 215 -26.29 10.62 -15.35
N ALA A 216 -27.20 11.60 -15.33
CA ALA A 216 -27.36 12.51 -14.20
C ALA A 216 -27.86 11.81 -12.92
N ALA A 217 -28.65 10.73 -13.05
CA ALA A 217 -29.13 9.97 -11.91
C ALA A 217 -27.98 9.17 -11.27
N CYS A 218 -27.12 8.58 -12.10
CA CYS A 218 -25.88 7.92 -11.66
C CYS A 218 -24.96 8.89 -10.93
N SER A 219 -24.65 10.05 -11.53
CA SER A 219 -23.81 11.09 -10.91
C SER A 219 -24.38 11.58 -9.58
N THR A 220 -25.69 11.82 -9.52
CA THR A 220 -26.37 12.25 -8.28
C THR A 220 -26.27 11.19 -7.18
N ALA A 221 -26.45 9.92 -7.52
CA ALA A 221 -26.31 8.82 -6.56
C ALA A 221 -24.87 8.71 -6.03
N VAL A 222 -23.86 8.82 -6.90
CA VAL A 222 -22.45 8.78 -6.50
C VAL A 222 -22.10 9.96 -5.58
N LEU A 223 -22.46 11.19 -5.94
CA LEU A 223 -22.20 12.37 -5.11
C LEU A 223 -22.94 12.31 -3.76
N THR A 224 -24.16 11.77 -3.74
CA THR A 224 -24.93 11.59 -2.51
C THR A 224 -24.28 10.54 -1.61
N PHE A 225 -23.84 9.43 -2.18
CA PHE A 225 -23.11 8.38 -1.47
C PHE A 225 -21.79 8.90 -0.90
N SER A 226 -20.94 9.55 -1.72
CA SER A 226 -19.62 10.03 -1.32
C SER A 226 -19.68 11.17 -0.29
N SER A 227 -20.68 12.05 -0.39
CA SER A 227 -20.97 13.06 0.62
C SER A 227 -21.33 12.44 1.96
N ALA A 228 -22.25 11.47 1.96
CA ALA A 228 -22.68 10.80 3.18
C ALA A 228 -21.57 9.94 3.81
N TRP A 229 -20.76 9.29 2.98
CA TRP A 229 -19.52 8.61 3.38
C TRP A 229 -18.55 9.57 4.08
N THR A 230 -18.27 10.72 3.46
CA THR A 230 -17.34 11.73 3.99
C THR A 230 -17.79 12.25 5.35
N GLY A 231 -19.04 12.71 5.44
CA GLY A 231 -19.58 13.22 6.70
C GLY A 231 -19.54 12.16 7.80
N ARG A 232 -19.80 10.90 7.46
CA ARG A 232 -19.75 9.81 8.44
C ARG A 232 -18.35 9.46 8.90
N LEU A 233 -17.34 9.51 8.02
CA LEU A 233 -15.94 9.38 8.45
C LEU A 233 -15.54 10.50 9.41
N HIS A 234 -15.99 11.73 9.14
CA HIS A 234 -15.74 12.87 10.03
C HIS A 234 -16.37 12.67 11.41
N ASP A 235 -17.60 12.14 11.49
CA ASP A 235 -18.24 11.78 12.77
C ASP A 235 -17.40 10.81 13.61
N HIS A 236 -16.64 9.93 12.95
CA HIS A 236 -15.73 8.96 13.59
C HIS A 236 -14.30 9.47 13.80
N GLY A 237 -14.02 10.72 13.41
CA GLY A 237 -12.71 11.35 13.52
C GLY A 237 -11.68 10.87 12.49
N TYR A 238 -12.10 10.28 11.38
CA TYR A 238 -11.24 9.94 10.23
C TYR A 238 -11.39 10.98 9.12
N LEU A 239 -10.40 11.05 8.22
CA LEU A 239 -10.48 11.86 7.00
C LEU A 239 -11.00 11.02 5.84
N SER A 240 -11.67 11.66 4.90
CA SER A 240 -12.24 11.04 3.70
C SER A 240 -11.33 11.28 2.51
N GLY A 241 -10.97 10.20 1.80
CA GLY A 241 -10.38 10.29 0.47
C GLY A 241 -11.32 9.74 -0.60
N LEU A 242 -11.09 10.13 -1.85
CA LEU A 242 -11.76 9.55 -3.01
C LEU A 242 -10.70 9.15 -4.04
N TYR A 243 -10.73 7.89 -4.46
CA TYR A 243 -10.07 7.42 -5.68
C TYR A 243 -11.05 7.48 -6.85
N THR A 244 -10.58 7.96 -8.01
CA THR A 244 -11.29 7.90 -9.30
C THR A 244 -10.30 7.98 -10.46
N ASN A 245 -10.72 7.61 -11.66
CA ASN A 245 -9.92 7.85 -12.86
C ASN A 245 -10.12 9.27 -13.41
N VAL A 246 -9.05 9.86 -13.96
CA VAL A 246 -9.05 11.21 -14.55
C VAL A 246 -10.02 11.37 -15.72
N ALA A 247 -10.30 10.28 -16.45
CA ALA A 247 -11.22 10.24 -17.58
C ALA A 247 -12.63 9.74 -17.17
N SER A 248 -12.92 9.63 -15.88
CA SER A 248 -14.24 9.26 -15.38
C SER A 248 -15.12 10.48 -15.14
N ALA A 249 -16.44 10.29 -15.27
CA ALA A 249 -17.41 11.21 -14.69
C ALA A 249 -17.21 11.38 -13.17
N GLY A 250 -16.67 10.37 -12.47
CA GLY A 250 -16.29 10.47 -11.05
C GLY A 250 -15.45 11.70 -10.71
N LEU A 251 -14.40 11.97 -11.49
CA LEU A 251 -13.58 13.16 -11.27
C LEU A 251 -14.35 14.43 -11.63
N ALA A 252 -15.00 14.45 -12.80
CA ALA A 252 -15.71 15.63 -13.28
C ALA A 252 -16.84 16.06 -12.31
N ASP A 253 -17.59 15.09 -11.78
CA ASP A 253 -18.69 15.30 -10.85
C ASP A 253 -18.18 15.90 -9.53
N HIS A 254 -17.11 15.35 -8.96
CA HIS A 254 -16.55 15.87 -7.70
C HIS A 254 -15.84 17.21 -7.87
N VAL A 255 -15.24 17.49 -9.03
CA VAL A 255 -14.76 18.83 -9.37
C VAL A 255 -15.93 19.81 -9.45
N GLY A 256 -17.02 19.44 -10.15
CA GLY A 256 -18.23 20.27 -10.21
C GLY A 256 -18.89 20.49 -8.84
N ALA A 257 -18.81 19.50 -7.95
CA ALA A 257 -19.39 19.54 -6.61
C ALA A 257 -18.48 20.18 -5.54
N TYR A 258 -17.21 20.44 -5.83
CA TYR A 258 -16.19 20.81 -4.84
C TYR A 258 -16.58 22.01 -3.94
N ALA A 259 -17.27 22.99 -4.50
CA ALA A 259 -17.71 24.21 -3.82
C ALA A 259 -19.24 24.24 -3.55
N GLN A 260 -19.96 23.16 -3.85
CA GLN A 260 -21.40 23.10 -3.64
C GLN A 260 -21.73 23.08 -2.14
N ARG A 261 -22.64 23.95 -1.72
CA ARG A 261 -23.10 24.01 -0.32
C ARG A 261 -23.85 22.73 0.02
N GLY A 262 -23.58 22.17 1.20
CA GLY A 262 -24.22 20.95 1.68
C GLY A 262 -23.61 19.64 1.14
N HIS A 263 -22.68 19.72 0.19
CA HIS A 263 -21.88 18.56 -0.22
C HIS A 263 -20.65 18.44 0.68
N ALA A 264 -20.55 17.34 1.43
CA ALA A 264 -19.35 17.02 2.19
C ALA A 264 -18.30 16.44 1.24
N ARG A 265 -17.43 17.31 0.74
CA ARG A 265 -16.36 16.91 -0.20
C ARG A 265 -15.30 16.04 0.49
N PRO A 266 -14.68 15.09 -0.23
CA PRO A 266 -13.50 14.38 0.26
C PRO A 266 -12.37 15.35 0.65
N ASP A 267 -11.64 15.03 1.71
CA ASP A 267 -10.46 15.78 2.19
C ASP A 267 -9.23 15.54 1.32
N LEU A 268 -9.16 14.38 0.67
CA LEU A 268 -8.07 13.95 -0.21
C LEU A 268 -8.63 13.49 -1.56
N LEU A 269 -8.00 13.91 -2.66
CA LEU A 269 -8.24 13.34 -3.98
C LEU A 269 -7.09 12.43 -4.38
N ASP A 270 -7.40 11.15 -4.57
CA ASP A 270 -6.56 10.17 -5.25
C ASP A 270 -7.09 10.02 -6.69
N PHE A 271 -6.22 10.12 -7.69
CA PHE A 271 -6.65 9.99 -9.08
C PHE A 271 -5.71 9.18 -9.94
N ALA A 272 -6.28 8.27 -10.73
CA ALA A 272 -5.54 7.53 -11.73
C ALA A 272 -5.40 8.35 -13.02
N ASN A 273 -4.15 8.59 -13.41
CA ASN A 273 -3.78 9.07 -14.74
C ASN A 273 -2.40 8.49 -15.08
N TRP A 274 -2.40 7.44 -15.91
CA TRP A 274 -1.22 6.62 -16.19
C TRP A 274 -0.32 7.22 -17.27
N ASP A 275 0.13 8.45 -17.05
CA ASP A 275 1.02 9.20 -17.96
C ASP A 275 2.51 9.07 -17.61
N GLY A 276 2.86 8.31 -16.57
CA GLY A 276 4.23 8.16 -16.09
C GLY A 276 4.77 9.37 -15.31
N VAL A 277 3.97 10.42 -15.13
CA VAL A 277 4.40 11.68 -14.50
C VAL A 277 4.10 11.67 -13.01
N LYS A 278 5.17 11.71 -12.21
CA LYS A 278 5.19 11.77 -10.74
C LYS A 278 4.84 13.18 -10.22
N SER A 279 3.62 13.63 -10.50
CA SER A 279 3.07 14.93 -10.09
C SER A 279 1.58 14.80 -9.82
N THR A 280 1.04 15.58 -8.88
CA THR A 280 -0.40 15.63 -8.58
C THR A 280 -1.15 16.74 -9.34
N THR A 281 -0.46 17.41 -10.27
CA THR A 281 -1.06 18.40 -11.18
C THR A 281 -1.70 17.71 -12.37
N ASP A 282 -2.93 18.10 -12.69
CA ASP A 282 -3.67 17.65 -13.87
C ASP A 282 -4.58 18.79 -14.34
N SER A 283 -4.69 18.99 -15.66
CA SER A 283 -5.50 20.08 -16.23
C SER A 283 -6.99 19.92 -15.99
N ARG A 284 -7.47 18.70 -15.69
CA ARG A 284 -8.86 18.43 -15.34
C ARG A 284 -9.21 18.80 -13.89
N ILE A 285 -8.22 19.13 -13.07
CA ILE A 285 -8.41 19.47 -11.66
C ILE A 285 -7.96 20.93 -11.45
N PRO A 286 -8.89 21.87 -11.19
CA PRO A 286 -8.55 23.27 -10.92
C PRO A 286 -7.44 23.40 -9.88
N ALA A 287 -6.44 24.24 -10.14
CA ALA A 287 -5.24 24.32 -9.29
C ALA A 287 -5.54 24.66 -7.83
N SER A 288 -6.65 25.38 -7.55
CA SER A 288 -7.08 25.77 -6.20
C SER A 288 -7.80 24.67 -5.42
N TYR A 289 -8.16 23.55 -6.04
CA TYR A 289 -8.94 22.48 -5.38
C TYR A 289 -8.02 21.46 -4.72
N TRP A 290 -8.38 20.95 -3.54
CA TRP A 290 -7.52 20.03 -2.77
C TRP A 290 -6.09 20.57 -2.62
N GLN A 291 -5.97 21.81 -2.14
CA GLN A 291 -4.72 22.48 -1.82
C GLN A 291 -4.73 23.06 -0.38
N PRO A 292 -3.54 23.21 0.24
CA PRO A 292 -2.27 22.64 -0.18
C PRO A 292 -2.22 21.13 0.08
N LYS A 293 -1.50 20.38 -0.77
CA LYS A 293 -1.11 18.99 -0.53
C LYS A 293 -2.26 18.07 -0.09
N GLN A 294 -3.33 18.02 -0.87
CA GLN A 294 -4.46 17.10 -0.62
C GLN A 294 -4.72 16.22 -1.84
N ARG A 295 -3.65 15.85 -2.53
CA ARG A 295 -3.75 15.03 -3.73
C ARG A 295 -2.73 13.89 -3.71
N MET A 296 -3.12 12.79 -4.33
CA MET A 296 -2.20 11.75 -4.77
C MET A 296 -2.60 11.28 -6.15
N LYS A 297 -1.67 10.66 -6.86
CA LYS A 297 -1.87 10.20 -8.22
C LYS A 297 -1.31 8.81 -8.41
N GLN A 298 -2.13 7.90 -8.91
CA GLN A 298 -1.66 6.66 -9.52
C GLN A 298 -1.16 6.99 -10.93
N TYR A 299 0.17 7.13 -11.08
CA TYR A 299 0.80 7.62 -12.31
C TYR A 299 1.15 6.49 -13.30
N GLN A 300 1.06 5.25 -12.87
CA GLN A 300 1.30 4.06 -13.69
C GLN A 300 0.50 2.89 -13.12
N GLY A 301 -0.37 2.29 -13.93
CA GLY A 301 -1.11 1.08 -13.58
C GLY A 301 -0.27 -0.19 -13.69
N ASP A 302 -0.95 -1.33 -13.60
CA ASP A 302 -0.39 -2.68 -13.45
C ASP A 302 0.96 -2.91 -14.17
N HIS A 303 2.00 -3.14 -13.38
CA HIS A 303 3.30 -3.56 -13.87
C HIS A 303 4.08 -4.31 -12.79
N HIS A 304 5.07 -5.09 -13.22
CA HIS A 304 5.96 -5.78 -12.29
C HIS A 304 7.20 -4.95 -12.01
N GLU A 305 7.51 -4.77 -10.73
CA GLU A 305 8.82 -4.30 -10.27
C GLU A 305 9.51 -5.36 -9.42
N THR A 306 10.84 -5.30 -9.34
CA THR A 306 11.66 -6.22 -8.53
C THR A 306 12.64 -5.43 -7.67
N TRP A 307 12.54 -5.60 -6.35
CA TRP A 307 13.40 -4.94 -5.37
C TRP A 307 13.85 -5.92 -4.29
N GLY A 308 15.14 -5.88 -3.93
CA GLY A 308 15.71 -6.85 -2.99
C GLY A 308 15.50 -8.32 -3.39
N GLY A 309 15.42 -8.60 -4.70
CA GLY A 309 15.17 -9.93 -5.25
C GLY A 309 13.69 -10.39 -5.22
N VAL A 310 12.76 -9.54 -4.78
CA VAL A 310 11.33 -9.88 -4.70
C VAL A 310 10.55 -9.14 -5.78
N ARG A 311 9.85 -9.88 -6.64
CA ARG A 311 8.98 -9.34 -7.70
C ARG A 311 7.54 -9.20 -7.23
N ILE A 312 6.92 -8.04 -7.43
CA ILE A 312 5.51 -7.77 -7.10
C ILE A 312 4.87 -7.05 -8.29
N ASN A 313 3.62 -7.39 -8.62
CA ASN A 313 2.79 -6.60 -9.53
C ASN A 313 2.15 -5.45 -8.74
N ILE A 314 2.37 -4.22 -9.18
CA ILE A 314 1.98 -3.00 -8.47
C ILE A 314 1.33 -2.00 -9.41
N ASP A 315 0.56 -1.09 -8.81
CA ASP A 315 0.30 0.23 -9.35
C ASP A 315 1.18 1.25 -8.62
N SER A 316 1.78 2.17 -9.36
CA SER A 316 2.73 3.13 -8.82
C SER A 316 2.11 4.51 -8.61
N ASN A 317 2.35 5.05 -7.42
CA ASN A 317 1.67 6.22 -6.89
C ASN A 317 2.66 7.32 -6.50
N TYR A 318 2.27 8.58 -6.71
CA TYR A 318 2.94 9.76 -6.19
C TYR A 318 2.00 10.48 -5.24
N LEU A 319 2.39 10.59 -3.97
CA LEU A 319 1.60 11.22 -2.92
C LEU A 319 2.17 12.61 -2.65
N ASP A 320 1.30 13.62 -2.58
CA ASP A 320 1.61 14.93 -2.03
C ASP A 320 0.51 15.33 -1.06
N VAL A 321 0.63 14.79 0.15
CA VAL A 321 -0.45 14.75 1.14
C VAL A 321 -0.01 15.38 2.46
N GLU A 322 -0.86 16.23 3.00
CA GLU A 322 -0.78 16.81 4.32
C GLU A 322 -2.19 16.82 4.92
N PRO A 323 -2.39 16.27 6.14
CA PRO A 323 -3.70 16.24 6.76
C PRO A 323 -4.23 17.65 6.91
N VAL A 324 -5.50 17.85 6.54
CA VAL A 324 -6.18 19.12 6.79
C VAL A 324 -6.02 19.45 8.27
N SER A 325 -5.50 20.64 8.57
CA SER A 325 -5.49 21.14 9.94
C SER A 325 -6.94 21.37 10.35
N ILE A 326 -7.56 20.36 10.95
CA ILE A 326 -8.80 20.54 11.68
C ILE A 326 -8.40 21.42 12.86
N ARG A 327 -8.54 22.74 12.71
CA ARG A 327 -8.64 23.63 13.87
C ARG A 327 -9.91 23.18 14.56
N TYR A 328 -9.80 22.18 15.44
CA TYR A 328 -10.74 22.05 16.53
C TYR A 328 -10.71 23.43 17.18
N GLY A 329 -11.79 24.19 16.99
CA GLY A 329 -12.01 25.39 17.77
C GLY A 329 -11.81 24.93 19.20
N SER A 330 -10.68 25.33 19.78
CA SER A 330 -10.43 25.09 21.18
C SER A 330 -11.49 25.97 21.83
N ALA A 331 -12.66 25.42 22.08
CA ALA A 331 -13.53 25.94 23.09
C ALA A 331 -12.70 25.79 24.35
N THR A 332 -11.94 26.83 24.66
CA THR A 332 -11.48 27.08 26.01
C THR A 332 -12.76 27.03 26.82
N ILE A 333 -13.05 25.88 27.42
CA ILE A 333 -13.99 25.79 28.52
C ILE A 333 -13.30 26.60 29.60
N THR A 334 -13.51 27.91 29.58
CA THR A 334 -13.31 28.74 30.74
C THR A 334 -14.22 28.11 31.75
N ARG A 335 -13.64 27.32 32.66
CA ARG A 335 -14.33 26.77 33.80
C ARG A 335 -14.68 27.95 34.69
N SER A 336 -15.68 28.74 34.29
CA SER A 336 -16.34 29.63 35.21
C SER A 336 -16.86 28.73 36.31
N ARG A 337 -16.29 28.87 37.50
CA ARG A 337 -16.86 28.33 38.73
C ARG A 337 -17.72 29.46 39.27
N PRO A 338 -19.02 29.55 38.92
CA PRO A 338 -19.86 30.68 39.36
C PRO A 338 -20.09 30.60 40.89
N TRP A 339 -19.85 29.43 41.50
CA TRP A 339 -20.01 29.19 42.93
C TRP A 339 -18.82 29.67 43.79
N ALA A 340 -17.64 29.90 43.21
CA ALA A 340 -16.47 30.34 43.99
C ALA A 340 -16.53 31.83 44.37
N ARG A 341 -17.32 32.65 43.68
CA ARG A 341 -17.58 34.05 44.04
C ARG A 341 -18.71 34.23 45.07
N ALA A 342 -19.58 33.24 45.23
CA ALA A 342 -20.69 33.29 46.19
C ALA A 342 -20.26 32.99 47.63
N LEU A 343 -19.15 32.27 47.84
CA LEU A 343 -18.67 31.93 49.19
C LEU A 343 -17.82 33.03 49.86
N TRP A 344 -17.26 33.97 49.09
CA TRP A 344 -16.51 35.11 49.65
C TRP A 344 -17.37 36.33 50.02
N SER A 345 -18.59 36.43 49.49
CA SER A 345 -19.54 37.52 49.81
C SER A 345 -20.50 37.22 50.97
N ALA A 346 -20.50 35.97 51.45
CA ALA A 346 -21.25 35.54 52.63
C ALA A 346 -20.43 35.62 53.93
N VAL A 347 -19.10 35.44 53.86
CA VAL A 347 -18.21 35.52 55.05
C VAL A 347 -17.91 36.98 55.44
N THR A 348 -17.93 37.92 54.50
CA THR A 348 -17.67 39.36 54.77
C THR A 348 -18.88 40.13 55.32
N ARG A 349 -20.04 39.49 55.46
CA ARG A 349 -21.25 40.07 56.07
C ARG A 349 -21.56 39.58 57.48
N ALA A 350 -20.73 38.70 58.05
CA ALA A 350 -20.87 38.19 59.41
C ALA A 350 -19.82 38.76 60.39
N VAL A 351 -19.03 39.75 59.97
CA VAL A 351 -18.01 40.42 60.82
C VAL A 351 -18.15 41.95 60.76
N ARG A 352 -19.38 42.47 60.64
CA ARG A 352 -19.69 43.87 60.92
C ARG A 352 -20.97 43.97 61.72
#